data_AF-A0A4Q3IMS4-F1
#
_entry.id   AF-A0A4Q3IMS4-F1
#
_cell.length_a   1.000
_cell.length_b   1.000
_cell.length_c   1.000
_cell.angle_alpha   90.00
_cell.angle_beta   90.00
_cell.angle_gamma   90.00
#
_symmetry.space_group_name_H-M   'P 1'
#
loop_
_entity.id
_entity.type
_entity.pdbx_description
1 polymer ?
#
loop_
_entity_poly.entity_id
_entity_poly.type
_entity_poly.pdbx_seq_one_letter_code
_entity_poly.pdbx_strand_id
1 'polypeptide(L)'
;MAASTASAIASPDLLGRAVVDAFRKLDPRQLAKNPVIFVTEIVAVLVTVLFVRDVLAGNPLAFTGQIMAWLWFTVLFANFAEAVAEGRGRAQADSLRKART
;
A
#
# COMPACT_ATOMS: atom_id res chain seq x y z
N MET A 1 4.05 35.38 -13.41
CA MET A 1 4.75 34.50 -12.45
C MET A 1 3.97 33.21 -12.35
N ALA A 2 4.52 32.14 -12.92
CA ALA A 2 3.91 30.82 -12.99
C ALA A 2 4.02 30.13 -11.62
N ALA A 3 2.89 29.88 -10.97
CA ALA A 3 2.85 28.97 -9.83
C ALA A 3 2.81 27.53 -10.37
N SER A 4 3.85 26.77 -10.04
CA SER A 4 4.04 25.36 -10.42
C SER A 4 2.83 24.49 -10.02
N THR A 5 2.03 24.09 -11.02
CA THR A 5 0.88 23.18 -10.88
C THR A 5 1.30 21.74 -10.53
N ALA A 6 2.59 21.43 -10.54
CA ALA A 6 3.11 20.08 -10.27
C ALA A 6 3.14 19.72 -8.77
N SER A 7 3.03 20.70 -7.85
CA SER A 7 3.25 20.49 -6.41
C SER A 7 2.02 20.01 -5.61
N ALA A 8 0.80 20.18 -6.14
CA ALA A 8 -0.43 19.85 -5.41
C ALA A 8 -0.75 18.34 -5.38
N ILE A 9 -0.16 17.55 -6.28
CA ILE A 9 -0.41 16.10 -6.38
C ILE A 9 0.62 15.29 -5.60
N ALA A 10 1.83 15.82 -5.42
CA ALA A 10 2.98 15.13 -4.87
C ALA A 10 3.64 15.95 -3.76
N SER A 11 2.86 16.39 -2.78
CA SER A 11 3.45 16.95 -1.55
C SER A 11 4.27 15.83 -0.90
N PRO A 12 5.60 15.97 -0.76
CA PRO A 12 6.48 14.88 -0.35
C PRO A 12 6.15 14.36 1.06
N ASP A 13 5.57 15.21 1.90
CA ASP A 13 5.01 14.88 3.22
C ASP A 13 3.77 13.97 3.14
N LEU A 14 2.87 14.20 2.17
CA LEU A 14 1.72 13.33 1.91
C LEU A 14 2.15 11.97 1.38
N LEU A 15 3.12 11.93 0.45
CA LEU A 15 3.66 10.68 -0.09
C LEU A 15 4.35 9.85 1.01
N GLY A 16 5.19 10.48 1.83
CA GLY A 16 5.87 9.80 2.94
C GLY A 16 4.89 9.20 3.96
N ARG A 17 3.83 9.93 4.32
CA ARG A 17 2.76 9.42 5.18
C ARG A 17 2.01 8.25 4.51
N ALA A 18 1.65 8.38 3.25
CA ALA A 18 0.92 7.34 2.52
C ALA A 18 1.72 6.05 2.40
N VAL A 19 3.05 6.12 2.25
CA VAL A 19 3.93 4.93 2.28
C VAL A 19 3.83 4.23 3.63
N VAL A 20 4.01 4.96 4.73
CA VAL A 20 3.93 4.37 6.09
C VAL A 20 2.54 3.78 6.35
N ASP A 21 1.49 4.49 5.94
CA ASP A 21 0.12 4.03 6.10
C ASP A 21 -0.19 2.81 5.23
N ALA A 22 0.44 2.68 4.05
CA ALA A 22 0.29 1.49 3.19
C ALA A 22 0.76 0.20 3.90
N PHE A 23 1.88 0.28 4.62
CA PHE A 23 2.37 -0.83 5.44
C PHE A 23 1.51 -1.07 6.68
N ARG A 24 0.98 -0.01 7.32
CA ARG A 24 0.06 -0.16 8.46
C ARG A 24 -1.28 -0.78 8.08
N LYS A 25 -1.73 -0.53 6.85
CA LYS A 25 -2.96 -1.11 6.28
C LYS A 25 -2.83 -2.59 5.90
N LEU A 26 -1.66 -3.21 6.06
CA LEU A 26 -1.50 -4.67 5.98
C LEU A 26 -2.09 -5.42 7.19
N ASP A 27 -2.78 -4.76 8.10
CA ASP A 27 -3.52 -5.46 9.14
C ASP A 27 -4.73 -6.18 8.48
N PRO A 28 -4.80 -7.54 8.52
CA PRO A 28 -5.86 -8.29 7.86
C PRO A 28 -7.26 -7.94 8.37
N ARG A 29 -7.38 -7.38 9.59
CA ARG A 29 -8.65 -6.89 10.14
C ARG A 29 -9.15 -5.63 9.44
N GLN A 30 -8.25 -4.81 8.94
CA GLN A 30 -8.57 -3.60 8.17
C GLN A 30 -8.91 -3.98 6.73
N LEU A 31 -8.12 -4.90 6.15
CA LEU A 31 -8.32 -5.39 4.79
C LEU A 31 -9.60 -6.19 4.62
N ALA A 32 -10.13 -6.84 5.66
CA ALA A 32 -11.42 -7.56 5.59
C ALA A 32 -12.61 -6.69 5.10
N LYS A 33 -12.50 -5.36 5.18
CA LYS A 33 -13.50 -4.42 4.62
C LYS A 33 -13.35 -4.21 3.11
N ASN A 34 -12.18 -4.52 2.57
CA ASN A 34 -11.83 -4.45 1.15
C ASN A 34 -11.52 -5.88 0.63
N PRO A 35 -12.55 -6.63 0.19
CA PRO A 35 -12.41 -8.06 -0.11
C PRO A 35 -11.37 -8.35 -1.20
N VAL A 36 -11.17 -7.43 -2.15
CA VAL A 36 -10.21 -7.61 -3.24
C VAL A 36 -8.77 -7.57 -2.73
N ILE A 37 -8.41 -6.56 -1.93
CA ILE A 37 -7.05 -6.47 -1.36
C ILE A 37 -6.79 -7.62 -0.39
N PHE A 38 -7.76 -7.96 0.46
CA PHE A 38 -7.66 -9.05 1.43
C PHE A 38 -7.38 -10.41 0.79
N VAL A 39 -8.13 -10.79 -0.24
CA VAL A 39 -7.91 -12.07 -0.93
C VAL A 39 -6.52 -12.10 -1.58
N THR A 40 -6.11 -10.99 -2.18
CA THR A 40 -4.78 -10.87 -2.80
C THR A 40 -3.66 -11.00 -1.76
N GLU A 41 -3.83 -10.43 -0.58
CA GLU A 41 -2.91 -10.59 0.55
C GLU A 41 -2.80 -12.06 1.00
N ILE A 42 -3.93 -12.76 1.16
CA ILE A 42 -3.91 -14.19 1.51
C ILE A 42 -3.12 -15.01 0.48
N VAL A 43 -3.31 -14.72 -0.81
CA VAL A 43 -2.56 -15.38 -1.89
C VAL A 43 -1.07 -15.01 -1.82
N ALA A 44 -0.72 -13.76 -1.54
CA ALA A 44 0.66 -13.33 -1.34
C ALA A 44 1.34 -14.07 -0.17
N VAL A 45 0.63 -14.24 0.95
CA VAL A 45 1.10 -15.02 2.11
C VAL A 45 1.29 -16.49 1.73
N LEU A 46 0.31 -17.10 1.05
CA LEU A 46 0.42 -18.48 0.59
C LEU A 46 1.63 -18.69 -0.32
N VAL A 47 1.83 -17.81 -1.30
CA VAL A 47 2.99 -17.89 -2.21
C VAL A 47 4.30 -17.66 -1.46
N THR A 48 4.31 -16.83 -0.41
CA THR A 48 5.47 -16.69 0.48
C THR A 48 5.81 -17.99 1.19
N VAL A 49 4.80 -18.73 1.68
CA VAL A 49 5.00 -20.07 2.27
C VAL A 49 5.56 -21.06 1.24
N LEU A 50 5.04 -21.04 0.01
CA LEU A 50 5.55 -21.89 -1.08
C LEU A 50 6.99 -21.53 -1.47
N PHE A 51 7.32 -20.24 -1.51
CA PHE A 51 8.67 -19.77 -1.77
C PHE A 51 9.64 -20.26 -0.68
N VAL A 52 9.27 -20.14 0.60
CA VAL A 52 10.08 -20.66 1.72
C VAL A 52 10.26 -22.17 1.61
N ARG A 53 9.20 -22.92 1.27
CA ARG A 53 9.30 -24.37 1.02
C ARG A 53 10.28 -24.68 -0.11
N ASP A 54 10.21 -23.95 -1.22
CA ASP A 54 11.12 -24.14 -2.36
C ASP A 54 12.58 -23.80 -2.01
N VAL A 55 12.81 -22.78 -1.17
CA VAL A 55 14.14 -22.46 -0.61
C VAL A 55 14.67 -23.63 0.21
N LEU A 56 13.86 -24.18 1.11
CA LEU A 56 14.27 -25.30 1.97
C LEU A 56 14.49 -26.60 1.19
N ALA A 57 13.77 -26.80 0.08
CA ALA A 57 13.89 -27.97 -0.79
C ALA A 57 15.02 -27.86 -1.82
N GLY A 58 15.63 -26.67 -1.99
CA GLY A 58 16.64 -26.43 -3.03
C GLY A 58 16.06 -26.35 -4.45
N ASN A 59 14.77 -26.02 -4.59
CA ASN A 59 14.09 -25.89 -5.87
C ASN A 59 14.47 -24.57 -6.57
N PRO A 60 14.26 -24.45 -7.90
CA PRO A 60 14.43 -23.19 -8.61
C PRO A 60 13.54 -22.07 -8.06
N LEU A 61 14.16 -20.96 -7.64
CA LEU A 61 13.48 -19.89 -6.90
C LEU A 61 13.00 -18.72 -7.77
N ALA A 62 13.56 -18.56 -8.97
CA ALA A 62 13.37 -17.36 -9.77
C ALA A 62 11.89 -17.09 -10.08
N PHE A 63 11.16 -18.12 -10.51
CA PHE A 63 9.76 -17.99 -10.90
C PHE A 63 8.84 -17.75 -9.70
N THR A 64 8.92 -18.61 -8.67
CA THR A 64 8.11 -18.46 -7.43
C THR A 64 8.42 -17.13 -6.73
N GLY A 65 9.69 -16.73 -6.68
CA GLY A 65 10.12 -15.46 -6.11
C GLY A 65 9.62 -14.25 -6.89
N GLN A 66 9.63 -14.31 -8.23
CA GLN A 66 9.07 -13.24 -9.06
C GLN A 66 7.56 -13.07 -8.83
N ILE A 67 6.80 -14.17 -8.78
CA ILE A 67 5.36 -14.12 -8.48
C ILE A 67 5.12 -13.56 -7.07
N MET A 68 5.86 -14.05 -6.07
CA MET A 68 5.78 -13.56 -4.69
C MET A 68 6.00 -12.05 -4.62
N ALA A 69 7.05 -11.55 -5.28
CA ALA A 69 7.39 -10.12 -5.29
C ALA A 69 6.28 -9.28 -5.94
N TRP A 70 5.73 -9.73 -7.07
CA TRP A 70 4.63 -9.01 -7.73
C TRP A 70 3.35 -8.99 -6.90
N LEU A 71 3.00 -10.09 -6.24
CA LEU A 71 1.83 -10.13 -5.35
C LEU A 71 1.97 -9.14 -4.20
N TRP A 72 3.11 -9.14 -3.51
CA TRP A 72 3.36 -8.16 -2.45
C TRP A 72 3.37 -6.72 -2.96
N PHE A 73 3.95 -6.47 -4.13
CA PHE A 73 3.91 -5.16 -4.76
C PHE A 73 2.47 -4.70 -5.02
N THR A 74 1.60 -5.57 -5.54
CA THR A 74 0.20 -5.21 -5.81
C THR A 74 -0.59 -4.87 -4.55
N VAL A 75 -0.39 -5.62 -3.46
CA VAL A 75 -1.05 -5.34 -2.16
C VAL A 75 -0.57 -4.01 -1.60
N LEU A 76 0.74 -3.78 -1.57
CA LEU A 76 1.32 -2.53 -1.07
C LEU A 76 0.87 -1.34 -1.91
N PHE A 77 0.83 -1.49 -3.23
CA PHE A 77 0.36 -0.45 -4.14
C PHE A 77 -1.11 -0.11 -3.93
N ALA A 78 -1.97 -1.12 -3.73
CA ALA A 78 -3.38 -0.91 -3.45
C ALA A 78 -3.57 -0.17 -2.12
N ASN A 79 -2.87 -0.58 -1.06
CA ASN A 79 -2.91 0.09 0.24
C ASN A 79 -2.39 1.53 0.17
N PHE A 80 -1.35 1.77 -0.64
CA PHE A 80 -0.81 3.10 -0.89
C PHE A 80 -1.82 3.99 -1.61
N ALA A 81 -2.45 3.50 -2.69
CA ALA A 81 -3.47 4.24 -3.42
C ALA A 81 -4.65 4.62 -2.50
N GLU A 82 -5.05 3.70 -1.62
CA GLU A 82 -6.09 3.94 -0.61
C GLU A 82 -5.65 5.00 0.42
N ALA A 83 -4.40 4.94 0.91
CA ALA A 83 -3.86 5.93 1.84
C ALA A 83 -3.74 7.33 1.20
N VAL A 84 -3.34 7.42 -0.06
CA VAL A 84 -3.31 8.70 -0.81
C VAL A 84 -4.72 9.26 -0.99
N ALA A 85 -5.71 8.42 -1.29
CA ALA A 85 -7.11 8.84 -1.43
C ALA A 85 -7.66 9.41 -0.11
N GLU A 86 -7.42 8.73 1.01
CA GLU A 86 -7.84 9.21 2.34
C GLU A 86 -7.07 10.43 2.82
N GLY A 87 -5.77 10.52 2.52
CA GLY A 87 -4.89 11.60 2.96
C GLY A 87 -5.39 12.99 2.53
N ARG A 88 -6.00 13.07 1.34
CA ARG A 88 -6.62 14.31 0.84
C ARG A 88 -7.86 14.71 1.64
N GLY A 89 -8.73 13.76 1.96
CA GLY A 89 -9.92 14.00 2.77
C GLY A 89 -9.57 14.50 4.18
N ARG A 90 -8.52 13.93 4.80
CA ARG A 90 -8.02 14.38 6.11
C ARG A 90 -7.41 15.77 6.06
N ALA A 91 -6.58 16.05 5.05
CA ALA A 91 -5.95 17.37 4.89
C ALA A 91 -6.97 18.50 4.69
N GLN A 92 -8.05 18.24 3.94
CA GLN A 92 -9.15 19.20 3.77
C GLN A 92 -10.00 19.38 5.03
N ALA A 93 -10.27 18.30 5.78
CA ALA A 93 -10.98 18.39 7.04
C ALA A 93 -10.18 19.18 8.11
N ASP A 94 -8.87 18.94 8.19
CA ASP A 94 -7.98 19.63 9.14
C ASP A 94 -7.84 21.13 8.84
N SER A 95 -7.80 21.53 7.55
CA SER A 95 -7.75 22.94 7.16
C SER A 95 -9.05 23.67 7.51
N LEU A 96 -10.21 23.05 7.29
CA LEU A 96 -11.51 23.59 7.72
C LEU A 96 -11.62 23.69 9.24
N ARG A 97 -11.09 22.71 9.98
CA ARG A 97 -11.10 22.70 11.44
C ARG A 97 -10.24 23.84 12.01
N LYS A 98 -9.07 24.08 11.41
CA LYS A 98 -8.20 25.24 11.73
C LYS A 98 -8.80 26.57 11.33
N ALA A 99 -9.61 26.64 10.28
CA ALA A 99 -10.27 27.89 9.87
C ALA A 99 -11.44 28.28 10.79
N ARG A 100 -11.95 27.35 11.61
CA ARG A 100 -13.06 27.57 12.56
C ARG A 100 -12.59 28.02 13.95
N THR A 101 -11.29 27.97 14.23
CA THR A 101 -10.65 28.37 15.50
C THR A 101 -9.68 29.49 15.24
#